data_AF-A0A3B4V6H8-F1
#
_entry.id   AF-A0A3B4V6H8-F1
#
_cell.length_a   1.000
_cell.length_b   1.000
_cell.length_c   1.000
_cell.angle_alpha   90.00
_cell.angle_beta   90.00
_cell.angle_gamma   90.00
#
_symmetry.space_group_name_H-M   'P 1'
#
loop_
_entity.id
_entity.type
_entity.pdbx_description
1 polymer ?
#
loop_
_entity_poly.entity_id
_entity_poly.type
_entity_poly.pdbx_seq_one_letter_code
_entity_poly.pdbx_strand_id
1 'polypeptide(L)'
;MADPKYANLPGIAFNEPDVYETGDLPEDDQAQFESEELCSDSVERIVVNPNAAYDKFKDKHVSSKGLDFSDRISKSRRVGYESGEFEILGEGCGVKETPQQKYQRLVNEIQELTQEVDAIQAATKETNAEERLTPVVLAQHAAQLKQQLVSAHLDSLLGPQAHINLADPDGALARRLLTQLEAAKGSRVCSAGDSKPTASAKGPDGVVLYELHSRPEQEKFNESAKMAELEKRLAELEIAVGSGSDKQGPLSTGVQGASLMDTIELLQARVSALDSATLDQVEARLQSVLGKMNEIAKHKAAIEDADTQNKVSQLYDVVQKWDAVSTSIPQVVQRLVAVKELHEQAMQFGQLLTHLDTTQQMINNSLKDNNTLLTQVQQTMKENLVAIEENFAALDQRMKKLSK
;
A
#
# COMPACT_ATOMS: atom_id res chain seq x y z
N MET A 1 -44.98 -7.45 3.28
CA MET A 1 -45.21 -8.46 2.20
C MET A 1 -44.45 -9.70 2.59
N ALA A 2 -45.07 -10.88 2.53
CA ALA A 2 -44.41 -12.14 2.88
C ALA A 2 -43.27 -12.43 1.90
N ASP A 3 -42.12 -12.88 2.41
CA ASP A 3 -41.03 -13.39 1.57
C ASP A 3 -41.55 -14.61 0.78
N PRO A 4 -41.40 -14.63 -0.56
CA PRO A 4 -41.88 -15.72 -1.40
C PRO A 4 -41.31 -17.09 -1.00
N LYS A 5 -40.14 -17.13 -0.32
CA LYS A 5 -39.54 -18.36 0.19
C LYS A 5 -40.37 -19.04 1.29
N TYR A 6 -41.11 -18.26 2.08
CA TYR A 6 -41.85 -18.77 3.26
C TYR A 6 -43.37 -18.77 3.10
N ALA A 7 -43.90 -18.18 2.02
CA ALA A 7 -45.34 -18.04 1.80
C ALA A 7 -46.13 -19.36 1.74
N ASN A 8 -45.49 -20.46 1.34
CA ASN A 8 -46.13 -21.78 1.18
C ASN A 8 -45.91 -22.71 2.39
N LEU A 9 -45.19 -22.26 3.42
CA LEU A 9 -44.92 -23.08 4.60
C LEU A 9 -46.05 -22.88 5.64
N PRO A 10 -46.66 -23.97 6.13
CA PRO A 10 -47.63 -23.87 7.22
C PRO A 10 -46.93 -23.48 8.53
N GLY A 11 -47.58 -22.65 9.35
CA GLY A 11 -47.10 -22.28 10.69
C GLY A 11 -46.12 -21.10 10.75
N ILE A 12 -45.98 -20.30 9.68
CA ILE A 12 -45.21 -19.06 9.69
C ILE A 12 -46.06 -17.91 10.28
N ALA A 13 -45.49 -17.17 11.22
CA ALA A 13 -46.09 -15.96 11.79
C ALA A 13 -45.85 -14.78 10.83
N PHE A 14 -46.92 -14.16 10.31
CA PHE A 14 -46.82 -13.08 9.33
C PHE A 14 -47.07 -11.68 9.91
N ASN A 15 -47.71 -11.59 11.08
CA ASN A 15 -48.14 -10.34 11.71
C ASN A 15 -47.52 -10.14 13.11
N GLU A 16 -46.43 -10.85 13.39
CA GLU A 16 -45.65 -10.65 14.61
C GLU A 16 -44.43 -9.79 14.28
N PRO A 17 -43.96 -8.94 15.21
CA PRO A 17 -42.69 -8.24 15.04
C PRO A 17 -41.54 -9.25 14.94
N ASP A 18 -40.57 -8.97 14.08
CA ASP A 18 -39.41 -9.83 13.85
C ASP A 18 -38.49 -9.90 15.08
N VAL A 19 -38.44 -8.82 15.87
CA VAL A 19 -37.59 -8.68 17.05
C VAL A 19 -38.42 -8.12 18.21
N TYR A 20 -38.35 -8.78 19.38
CA TYR A 20 -38.87 -8.26 20.65
C TYR A 20 -37.68 -7.85 21.52
N GLU A 21 -37.40 -6.55 21.56
CA GLU A 21 -36.32 -5.98 22.34
C GLU A 21 -36.85 -5.00 23.39
N THR A 22 -36.10 -4.85 24.48
CA THR A 22 -36.33 -3.77 25.43
C THR A 22 -36.01 -2.44 24.77
N GLY A 23 -36.76 -1.37 25.09
CA GLY A 23 -36.51 -0.05 24.52
C GLY A 23 -35.06 0.38 24.74
N ASP A 24 -34.42 0.84 23.67
CA ASP A 24 -33.01 1.22 23.68
C ASP A 24 -32.81 2.39 24.65
N LEU A 25 -32.11 2.14 25.76
CA LEU A 25 -31.82 3.16 26.76
C LEU A 25 -30.51 3.86 26.36
N PRO A 26 -30.42 5.20 26.47
CA PRO A 26 -29.22 5.96 26.07
C PRO A 26 -28.05 5.78 27.07
N GLU A 27 -27.99 4.68 27.82
CA GLU A 27 -26.97 4.45 28.85
C GLU A 27 -25.55 4.39 28.25
N ASP A 28 -25.41 3.98 26.98
CA ASP A 28 -24.13 3.98 26.25
C ASP A 28 -23.64 5.38 25.82
N ASP A 29 -24.50 6.41 25.81
CA ASP A 29 -24.11 7.79 25.48
C ASP A 29 -23.46 8.52 26.67
N GLN A 30 -23.53 7.93 27.86
CA GLN A 30 -22.83 8.44 29.03
C GLN A 30 -21.43 7.83 29.06
N ALA A 31 -20.48 8.51 28.43
CA ALA A 31 -19.07 8.27 28.70
C ALA A 31 -18.81 8.54 30.19
N GLN A 32 -18.95 7.51 31.03
CA GLN A 32 -18.29 7.45 32.31
C GLN A 32 -16.81 7.34 32.00
N PHE A 33 -16.16 8.49 31.82
CA PHE A 33 -14.72 8.57 31.94
C PHE A 33 -14.42 8.10 33.36
N GLU A 34 -13.97 6.85 33.49
CA GLU A 34 -13.24 6.42 34.66
C GLU A 34 -12.20 7.50 34.90
N SER A 35 -12.42 8.28 35.96
CA SER A 35 -11.53 9.36 36.30
C SER A 35 -10.29 8.71 36.86
N GLU A 36 -9.41 8.23 35.96
CA GLU A 36 -8.07 7.82 36.34
C GLU A 36 -7.48 8.97 37.17
N GLU A 37 -7.01 8.66 38.38
CA GLU A 37 -6.35 9.61 39.28
C GLU A 37 -5.00 10.04 38.68
N LEU A 38 -5.03 10.69 37.52
CA LEU A 38 -3.85 11.29 36.92
C LEU A 38 -3.43 12.52 37.73
N CYS A 39 -4.35 13.17 38.44
CA CYS A 39 -4.11 14.35 39.26
C CYS A 39 -3.99 13.98 40.75
N SER A 40 -2.82 13.57 41.22
CA SER A 40 -2.55 13.40 42.66
C SER A 40 -1.59 14.48 43.17
N ASP A 41 -1.87 15.07 44.33
CA ASP A 41 -0.98 16.07 44.96
C ASP A 41 0.38 15.49 45.38
N SER A 42 0.46 14.16 45.55
CA SER A 42 1.67 13.42 45.94
C SER A 42 2.55 12.97 44.76
N VAL A 43 2.09 13.12 43.51
CA VAL A 43 2.77 12.57 42.32
C VAL A 43 3.00 13.65 41.29
N GLU A 44 4.27 13.94 41.00
CA GLU A 44 4.63 14.84 39.90
C GLU A 44 4.44 14.14 38.55
N ARG A 45 3.58 14.71 37.70
CA ARG A 45 3.42 14.26 36.31
C ARG A 45 4.46 14.91 35.41
N ILE A 46 5.39 14.10 34.92
CA ILE A 46 6.37 14.52 33.94
C ILE A 46 5.89 14.11 32.55
N VAL A 47 5.49 15.08 31.73
CA VAL A 47 5.14 14.84 30.33
C VAL A 47 6.42 14.54 29.55
N VAL A 48 6.54 13.30 29.06
CA VAL A 48 7.66 12.90 28.22
C VAL A 48 7.35 13.31 26.78
N ASN A 49 8.12 14.26 26.25
CA ASN A 49 8.11 14.58 24.83
C ASN A 49 9.27 13.81 24.14
N PRO A 50 8.97 12.77 23.32
CA PRO A 50 10.01 11.96 22.69
C PRO A 50 10.95 12.75 21.78
N ASN A 51 10.45 13.79 21.09
CA ASN A 51 11.26 14.61 20.20
C ASN A 51 12.27 15.45 21.00
N ALA A 52 11.81 16.11 22.06
CA ALA A 52 12.70 16.86 22.95
C ALA A 52 13.68 15.96 23.72
N ALA A 53 13.29 14.71 24.02
CA ALA A 53 14.20 13.73 24.60
C ALA A 53 15.25 13.29 23.57
N TYR A 54 14.86 13.02 22.32
CA TYR A 54 15.78 12.64 21.25
C TYR A 54 16.86 13.71 21.04
N ASP A 55 16.48 14.99 20.93
CA ASP A 55 17.43 16.09 20.76
C ASP A 55 18.45 16.19 21.92
N LYS A 56 18.03 15.87 23.15
CA LYS A 56 18.92 15.88 24.33
C LYS A 56 19.96 14.77 24.34
N PHE A 57 19.74 13.68 23.60
CA PHE A 57 20.60 12.49 23.59
C PHE A 57 21.22 12.17 22.23
N LYS A 58 20.78 12.82 21.14
CA LYS A 58 21.25 12.58 19.77
C LYS A 58 22.78 12.65 19.64
N ASP A 59 23.40 13.65 20.29
CA ASP A 59 24.85 13.88 20.20
C ASP A 59 25.64 13.16 21.29
N LYS A 60 24.95 12.49 22.23
CA LYS A 60 25.58 11.77 23.35
C LYS A 60 25.80 10.32 22.94
N HIS A 61 27.06 9.99 22.66
CA HIS A 61 27.46 8.61 22.40
C HIS A 61 27.97 7.94 23.67
N VAL A 62 27.79 6.62 23.72
CA VAL A 62 28.21 5.78 24.83
C VAL A 62 29.34 4.87 24.34
N SER A 63 30.52 4.96 24.96
CA SER A 63 31.64 4.08 24.64
C SER A 63 31.48 2.73 25.36
N SER A 64 31.72 1.63 24.65
CA SER A 64 31.69 0.27 25.20
C SER A 64 33.07 -0.28 25.58
N LYS A 65 34.13 0.54 25.46
CA LYS A 65 35.50 0.12 25.77
C LYS A 65 35.67 0.00 27.30
N GLY A 66 36.11 -1.17 27.77
CA GLY A 66 36.42 -1.40 29.19
C GLY A 66 35.23 -1.82 30.07
N LEU A 67 34.07 -2.12 29.48
CA LEU A 67 32.90 -2.61 30.22
C LEU A 67 33.13 -4.02 30.77
N ASP A 68 33.28 -4.13 32.09
CA ASP A 68 33.37 -5.39 32.81
C ASP A 68 32.36 -5.43 33.96
N PHE A 69 31.21 -6.07 33.70
CA PHE A 69 30.15 -6.32 34.69
C PHE A 69 30.34 -7.64 35.45
N SER A 70 31.43 -8.38 35.22
CA SER A 70 31.68 -9.62 35.98
C SER A 70 32.10 -9.27 37.40
N ASP A 71 31.53 -9.83 38.46
CA ASP A 71 31.88 -9.51 39.87
C ASP A 71 33.30 -9.96 40.33
N ARG A 72 34.25 -10.09 39.39
CA ARG A 72 35.65 -10.44 39.67
C ARG A 72 36.38 -9.29 40.38
N ILE A 73 37.00 -9.57 41.51
CA ILE A 73 37.74 -8.56 42.28
C ILE A 73 38.99 -8.12 41.50
N SER A 74 39.10 -6.84 41.13
CA SER A 74 40.26 -6.26 40.42
C SER A 74 40.83 -5.05 41.16
N LYS A 75 42.08 -4.66 40.85
CA LYS A 75 42.79 -3.57 41.51
C LYS A 75 42.41 -2.16 41.00
N SER A 76 41.79 -2.05 39.82
CA SER A 76 41.33 -0.77 39.26
C SER A 76 39.85 -0.54 39.56
N ARG A 77 39.46 0.71 39.84
CA ARG A 77 38.05 1.09 39.99
C ARG A 77 37.35 0.81 38.66
N ARG A 78 36.35 -0.06 38.69
CA ARG A 78 35.50 -0.30 37.53
C ARG A 78 34.58 0.90 37.38
N VAL A 79 34.73 1.60 36.27
CA VAL A 79 33.79 2.61 35.82
C VAL A 79 32.94 1.95 34.74
N GLY A 80 31.63 2.23 34.74
CA GLY A 80 30.73 1.72 33.72
C GLY A 80 30.93 2.48 32.41
N TYR A 81 29.85 3.00 31.86
CA TYR A 81 29.92 3.83 30.67
C TYR A 81 30.64 5.16 30.97
N GLU A 82 31.79 5.39 30.35
CA GLU A 82 32.48 6.69 30.33
C GLU A 82 32.05 7.46 29.07
N SER A 83 31.70 8.74 29.25
CA SER A 83 31.32 9.66 28.17
C SER A 83 32.36 10.77 28.04
N GLY A 84 33.04 10.83 26.90
CA GLY A 84 33.99 11.89 26.54
C GLY A 84 35.18 11.39 25.72
N GLU A 85 35.18 11.62 24.40
CA GLU A 85 36.35 11.35 23.52
C GLU A 85 36.81 12.60 22.73
N PHE A 86 36.32 13.81 23.03
CA PHE A 86 36.61 15.01 22.20
C PHE A 86 37.15 16.19 23.01
N GLU A 87 38.47 16.35 22.99
CA GLU A 87 39.14 17.58 23.40
C GLU A 87 40.12 17.99 22.30
N ILE A 88 39.90 19.16 21.68
CA ILE A 88 40.88 19.80 20.80
C ILE A 88 41.79 20.63 21.70
N LEU A 89 43.09 20.33 21.69
CA LEU A 89 44.06 21.13 22.44
C LEU A 89 44.14 22.53 21.82
N GLY A 90 44.01 23.56 22.65
CA GLY A 90 44.15 24.95 22.23
C GLY A 90 45.55 25.27 21.70
N GLU A 91 45.60 26.20 20.75
CA GLU A 91 46.82 26.63 20.07
C GLU A 91 47.88 27.11 21.08
N GLY A 92 49.07 26.49 21.06
CA GLY A 92 50.18 26.81 21.98
C GLY A 92 50.33 25.89 23.20
N CYS A 93 49.51 24.85 23.35
CA CYS A 93 49.70 23.86 24.41
C CYS A 93 50.88 22.92 24.08
N GLY A 94 51.96 22.93 24.88
CA GLY A 94 53.19 22.16 24.68
C GLY A 94 53.09 20.64 24.86
N VAL A 95 51.89 20.08 24.83
CA VAL A 95 51.62 18.63 24.92
C VAL A 95 51.54 18.06 23.51
N LYS A 96 52.23 16.95 23.23
CA LYS A 96 52.19 16.30 21.92
C LYS A 96 50.77 15.84 21.58
N GLU A 97 50.23 16.34 20.46
CA GLU A 97 48.94 15.92 19.90
C GLU A 97 48.89 14.41 19.67
N THR A 98 47.74 13.78 19.95
CA THR A 98 47.48 12.40 19.51
C THR A 98 47.23 12.36 18.00
N PRO A 99 47.51 11.23 17.30
CA PRO A 99 47.28 11.12 15.85
C PRO A 99 45.85 11.47 15.40
N GLN A 100 44.85 11.15 16.24
CA GLN A 100 43.44 11.44 15.98
C GLN A 100 43.12 12.95 16.12
N GLN A 101 43.64 13.63 17.14
CA GLN A 101 43.48 15.08 17.29
C GLN A 101 44.15 15.86 16.15
N LYS A 102 45.34 15.40 15.72
CA LYS A 102 46.06 16.01 14.60
C LYS A 102 45.30 15.89 13.28
N TYR A 103 44.66 14.74 13.03
CA TYR A 103 43.78 14.55 11.88
C TYR A 103 42.62 15.56 11.89
N GLN A 104 42.02 15.80 13.05
CA GLN A 104 40.84 16.66 13.17
C GLN A 104 41.17 18.16 12.99
N ARG A 105 42.33 18.63 13.45
CA ARG A 105 42.83 19.99 13.14
C ARG A 105 43.07 20.16 11.63
N LEU A 106 43.75 19.20 11.00
CA LEU A 106 44.04 19.25 9.58
C LEU A 106 42.76 19.24 8.72
N VAL A 107 41.72 18.51 9.12
CA VAL A 107 40.43 18.52 8.42
C VAL A 107 39.80 19.92 8.45
N ASN A 108 39.84 20.62 9.59
CA ASN A 108 39.30 21.97 9.70
C ASN A 108 40.11 23.00 8.88
N GLU A 109 41.45 22.93 8.90
CA GLU A 109 42.31 23.81 8.09
C GLU A 109 42.08 23.62 6.58
N ILE A 110 41.88 22.37 6.12
CA ILE A 110 41.56 22.08 4.72
C ILE A 110 40.17 22.61 4.33
N GLN A 111 39.20 22.54 5.25
CA GLN A 111 37.85 23.06 5.03
C GLN A 111 37.86 24.58 4.85
N GLU A 112 38.60 25.31 5.68
CA GLU A 112 38.75 26.77 5.61
C GLU A 112 39.38 27.20 4.28
N LEU A 113 40.46 26.54 3.87
CA LEU A 113 41.12 26.80 2.58
C LEU A 113 40.19 26.57 1.39
N THR A 114 39.32 25.56 1.46
CA THR A 114 38.37 25.25 0.38
C THR A 114 37.32 26.36 0.25
N GLN A 115 36.84 26.91 1.37
CA GLN A 115 35.86 28.00 1.37
C GLN A 115 36.43 29.30 0.79
N GLU A 116 37.72 29.61 1.05
CA GLU A 116 38.37 30.77 0.44
C GLU A 116 38.48 30.66 -1.08
N VAL A 117 38.79 29.46 -1.61
CA VAL A 117 38.91 29.23 -3.06
C VAL A 117 37.55 29.36 -3.76
N ASP A 118 36.48 28.85 -3.16
CA ASP A 118 35.13 28.98 -3.72
C ASP A 118 34.64 30.43 -3.73
N ALA A 119 34.98 31.22 -2.70
CA ALA A 119 34.67 32.65 -2.66
C ALA A 119 35.37 33.42 -3.80
N ILE A 120 36.62 33.08 -4.12
CA ILE A 120 37.37 33.66 -5.24
C ILE A 120 36.75 33.26 -6.59
N GLN A 121 36.28 32.01 -6.72
CA GLN A 121 35.70 31.50 -7.96
C GLN A 121 34.31 32.12 -8.24
N ALA A 122 33.51 32.37 -7.21
CA ALA A 122 32.22 33.04 -7.31
C ALA A 122 32.36 34.49 -7.82
N ALA A 123 33.35 35.23 -7.32
CA ALA A 123 33.64 36.60 -7.75
C ALA A 123 34.05 36.71 -9.24
N THR A 124 34.54 35.63 -9.85
CA THR A 124 35.00 35.61 -11.26
C THR A 124 33.90 35.21 -12.25
N LYS A 125 32.83 34.53 -11.79
CA LYS A 125 31.73 34.04 -12.66
C LYS A 125 30.68 35.10 -12.98
N GLU A 126 30.53 36.15 -12.16
CA GLU A 126 29.50 37.18 -12.35
C GLU A 126 29.75 38.12 -13.55
N THR A 127 30.96 38.14 -14.12
CA THR A 127 31.32 39.07 -15.21
C THR A 127 30.94 38.58 -16.62
N ASN A 128 30.44 37.35 -16.79
CA ASN A 128 30.27 36.70 -18.11
C ASN A 128 28.80 36.42 -18.52
N ALA A 129 27.80 36.93 -17.82
CA ALA A 129 26.41 36.49 -17.97
C ALA A 129 25.57 37.22 -19.04
N GLU A 130 25.96 38.42 -19.49
CA GLU A 130 25.08 39.26 -20.33
C GLU A 130 25.12 38.99 -21.85
N GLU A 131 26.00 38.11 -22.34
CA GLU A 131 26.28 37.98 -23.79
C GLU A 131 25.42 36.92 -24.54
N ARG A 132 24.40 36.30 -23.93
CA ARG A 132 23.78 35.06 -24.45
C ARG A 132 22.43 35.16 -25.20
N LEU A 133 21.78 36.31 -25.30
CA LEU A 133 20.45 36.40 -25.93
C LEU A 133 20.50 36.98 -27.35
N THR A 134 20.87 36.14 -28.31
CA THR A 134 20.83 36.49 -29.75
C THR A 134 19.47 36.12 -30.38
N PRO A 135 18.97 36.88 -31.38
CA PRO A 135 17.66 36.66 -32.02
C PRO A 135 17.49 35.27 -32.67
N VAL A 136 18.59 34.62 -33.06
CA VAL A 136 18.58 33.26 -33.62
C VAL A 136 18.17 32.22 -32.57
N VAL A 137 18.55 32.41 -31.32
CA VAL A 137 18.15 31.53 -30.20
C VAL A 137 16.65 31.67 -29.92
N LEU A 138 16.10 32.88 -30.02
CA LEU A 138 14.65 33.11 -29.92
C LEU A 138 13.88 32.40 -31.05
N ALA A 139 14.38 32.44 -32.28
CA ALA A 139 13.76 31.73 -33.41
C ALA A 139 13.81 30.20 -33.23
N GLN A 140 14.90 29.68 -32.67
CA GLN A 140 15.05 28.26 -32.36
C GLN A 140 14.08 27.82 -31.24
N HIS A 141 13.90 28.63 -30.20
CA HIS A 141 12.91 28.38 -29.14
C HIS A 141 11.48 28.41 -29.68
N ALA A 142 11.15 29.33 -30.58
CA ALA A 142 9.82 29.38 -31.21
C ALA A 142 9.54 28.15 -32.09
N ALA A 143 10.55 27.64 -32.81
CA ALA A 143 10.43 26.41 -33.58
C ALA A 143 10.25 25.17 -32.69
N GLN A 144 10.97 25.08 -31.58
CA GLN A 144 10.81 24.01 -30.58
C GLN A 144 9.43 24.04 -29.93
N LEU A 145 8.92 25.23 -29.59
CA LEU A 145 7.59 25.40 -29.02
C LEU A 145 6.49 24.95 -30.00
N LYS A 146 6.65 25.27 -31.30
CA LYS A 146 5.74 24.78 -32.35
C LYS A 146 5.75 23.25 -32.44
N GLN A 147 6.92 22.62 -32.36
CA GLN A 147 7.05 21.16 -32.36
C GLN A 147 6.34 20.52 -31.16
N GLN A 148 6.51 21.10 -29.96
CA GLN A 148 5.86 20.63 -28.73
C GLN A 148 4.34 20.76 -28.76
N LEU A 149 3.82 21.84 -29.37
CA LEU A 149 2.38 22.03 -29.49
C LEU A 149 1.75 20.97 -30.40
N VAL A 150 2.43 20.63 -31.50
CA VAL A 150 1.97 19.60 -32.44
C VAL A 150 2.01 18.21 -31.79
N SER A 151 3.04 17.89 -31.00
CA SER A 151 3.08 16.62 -30.26
C SER A 151 2.00 16.51 -29.19
N ALA A 152 1.76 17.57 -28.41
CA ALA A 152 0.71 17.57 -27.38
C ALA A 152 -0.70 17.40 -27.99
N HIS A 153 -0.95 18.00 -29.15
CA HIS A 153 -2.20 17.82 -29.89
C HIS A 153 -2.34 16.38 -30.43
N LEU A 154 -1.23 15.75 -30.83
CA LEU A 154 -1.21 14.37 -31.29
C LEU A 154 -1.53 13.40 -30.13
N ASP A 155 -0.94 13.61 -28.95
CA ASP A 155 -1.23 12.80 -27.75
C ASP A 155 -2.70 12.86 -27.32
N SER A 156 -3.33 14.04 -27.42
CA SER A 156 -4.76 14.20 -27.15
C SER A 156 -5.66 13.46 -28.16
N LEU A 157 -5.22 13.31 -29.41
CA LEU A 157 -6.00 12.64 -30.46
C LEU A 157 -5.87 11.11 -30.40
N LEU A 158 -4.69 10.59 -30.05
CA LEU A 158 -4.46 9.14 -29.94
C LEU A 158 -4.91 8.55 -28.60
N GLY A 159 -5.10 9.39 -27.58
CA GLY A 159 -5.53 8.99 -26.24
C GLY A 159 -4.35 8.59 -25.33
N PRO A 160 -4.52 8.66 -23.99
CA PRO A 160 -3.42 8.62 -23.02
C PRO A 160 -2.65 7.29 -22.93
N GLN A 161 -3.07 6.25 -23.66
CA GLN A 161 -2.48 4.91 -23.61
C GLN A 161 -1.88 4.45 -24.96
N ALA A 162 -1.88 5.30 -25.99
CA ALA A 162 -1.36 4.93 -27.31
C ALA A 162 0.15 5.14 -27.37
N HIS A 163 0.92 4.05 -27.38
CA HIS A 163 2.37 4.10 -27.58
C HIS A 163 2.70 3.99 -29.07
N ILE A 164 3.08 5.10 -29.69
CA ILE A 164 3.52 5.12 -31.10
C ILE A 164 4.99 4.70 -31.15
N ASN A 165 5.27 3.47 -31.58
CA ASN A 165 6.64 3.04 -31.85
C ASN A 165 6.97 3.24 -33.34
N LEU A 166 7.61 4.38 -33.67
CA LEU A 166 8.00 4.71 -35.05
C LEU A 166 9.05 3.76 -35.64
N ALA A 167 9.77 3.00 -34.80
CA ALA A 167 10.76 2.03 -35.24
C ALA A 167 10.14 0.69 -35.68
N ASP A 168 8.92 0.38 -35.24
CA ASP A 168 8.18 -0.83 -35.63
C ASP A 168 6.67 -0.54 -35.77
N PRO A 169 6.26 0.15 -36.86
CA PRO A 169 4.88 0.62 -37.03
C PRO A 169 3.84 -0.51 -37.13
N ASP A 170 4.25 -1.69 -37.61
CA ASP A 170 3.37 -2.87 -37.78
C ASP A 170 3.57 -3.95 -36.69
N GLY A 171 4.50 -3.73 -35.74
CA GLY A 171 4.94 -4.76 -34.79
C GLY A 171 5.62 -5.95 -35.47
N ALA A 172 6.16 -5.76 -36.68
CA ALA A 172 6.74 -6.80 -37.51
C ALA A 172 8.10 -7.25 -37.00
N LEU A 173 8.91 -6.34 -36.44
CA LEU A 173 10.18 -6.70 -35.80
C LEU A 173 9.92 -7.52 -34.53
N ALA A 174 8.95 -7.12 -33.72
CA ALA A 174 8.55 -7.89 -32.53
C ALA A 174 8.10 -9.32 -32.89
N ARG A 175 7.27 -9.48 -33.93
CA ARG A 175 6.83 -10.80 -34.43
C ARG A 175 8.00 -11.62 -34.97
N ARG A 176 8.90 -11.01 -35.76
CA ARG A 176 10.08 -11.70 -36.30
C ARG A 176 11.01 -12.20 -35.19
N LEU A 177 11.20 -11.40 -34.15
CA LEU A 177 12.01 -11.77 -32.98
C LEU A 177 11.38 -12.96 -32.25
N LEU A 178 10.06 -12.95 -32.04
CA LEU A 178 9.32 -14.09 -31.48
C LEU A 178 9.48 -15.36 -32.33
N THR A 179 9.33 -15.27 -33.65
CA THR A 179 9.50 -16.42 -34.55
C THR A 179 10.95 -16.94 -34.57
N GLN A 180 11.94 -16.04 -34.53
CA GLN A 180 13.35 -16.44 -34.44
C GLN A 180 13.70 -17.10 -33.10
N LEU A 181 13.07 -16.67 -32.00
CA LEU A 181 13.18 -17.33 -30.70
C LEU A 181 12.53 -18.71 -30.68
N GLU A 182 11.36 -18.85 -31.30
CA GLU A 182 10.70 -20.14 -31.44
C GLU A 182 11.53 -21.12 -32.30
N ALA A 183 12.16 -20.64 -33.37
CA ALA A 183 13.08 -21.43 -34.18
C ALA A 183 14.36 -21.82 -33.41
N ALA A 184 14.94 -20.91 -32.63
CA ALA A 184 16.10 -21.19 -31.77
C ALA A 184 15.75 -22.16 -30.62
N LYS A 185 14.52 -22.10 -30.08
CA LYS A 185 13.99 -23.06 -29.10
C LYS A 185 13.79 -24.44 -29.73
N GLY A 186 13.31 -24.52 -30.96
CA GLY A 186 13.19 -25.77 -31.74
C GLY A 186 14.54 -26.42 -32.05
N SER A 187 15.58 -25.62 -32.29
CA SER A 187 16.94 -26.13 -32.57
C SER A 187 17.65 -26.71 -31.34
N ARG A 188 17.28 -26.32 -30.11
CA ARG A 188 17.92 -26.82 -28.88
C ARG A 188 17.48 -28.22 -28.44
N VAL A 189 16.41 -28.78 -29.00
CA VAL A 189 15.91 -30.13 -28.63
C VAL A 189 16.77 -31.26 -29.25
N CYS A 190 17.66 -30.95 -30.20
CA CYS A 190 18.45 -31.96 -30.92
C CYS A 190 19.96 -32.03 -30.58
N SER A 191 20.44 -31.40 -29.50
CA SER A 191 21.87 -31.48 -29.15
C SER A 191 22.11 -31.55 -27.63
N ALA A 192 21.84 -32.72 -27.06
CA ALA A 192 22.43 -33.14 -25.79
C ALA A 192 23.65 -34.02 -26.09
N GLY A 193 24.85 -33.44 -26.00
CA GLY A 193 26.11 -34.13 -26.28
C GLY A 193 27.33 -33.29 -25.91
N ASP A 194 27.71 -33.39 -24.62
CA ASP A 194 29.02 -33.18 -23.98
C ASP A 194 30.17 -32.43 -24.69
N SER A 195 30.67 -31.34 -24.09
CA SER A 195 32.12 -31.05 -23.88
C SER A 195 32.42 -29.69 -23.21
N LYS A 196 33.51 -29.69 -22.43
CA LYS A 196 34.07 -28.70 -21.48
C LYS A 196 34.48 -27.33 -22.10
N PRO A 197 34.59 -26.22 -21.34
CA PRO A 197 34.74 -24.88 -21.89
C PRO A 197 36.22 -24.46 -22.03
N THR A 198 36.54 -23.79 -23.14
CA THR A 198 37.72 -22.92 -23.24
C THR A 198 37.28 -21.54 -23.74
N ALA A 199 37.79 -20.51 -23.07
CA ALA A 199 37.48 -19.12 -23.33
C ALA A 199 38.02 -18.66 -24.69
N SER A 200 37.16 -18.08 -25.53
CA SER A 200 37.57 -17.07 -26.50
C SER A 200 36.39 -16.17 -26.85
N ALA A 201 36.66 -14.86 -26.80
CA ALA A 201 35.74 -13.80 -27.20
C ALA A 201 35.55 -13.82 -28.73
N LYS A 202 34.47 -14.46 -29.18
CA LYS A 202 33.70 -14.19 -30.41
C LYS A 202 32.50 -15.15 -30.38
N GLY A 203 31.30 -14.61 -30.18
CA GLY A 203 30.08 -15.41 -30.03
C GLY A 203 29.82 -16.29 -31.27
N PRO A 204 29.42 -17.57 -31.11
CA PRO A 204 29.11 -18.44 -32.23
C PRO A 204 27.84 -17.94 -32.94
N ASP A 205 27.86 -17.99 -34.27
CA ASP A 205 26.69 -17.77 -35.11
C ASP A 205 25.60 -18.80 -34.73
N GLY A 206 24.53 -18.32 -34.07
CA GLY A 206 23.44 -19.17 -33.55
C GLY A 206 23.23 -19.18 -32.04
N VAL A 207 24.05 -18.49 -31.23
CA VAL A 207 23.78 -18.36 -29.78
C VAL A 207 22.98 -17.09 -29.49
N VAL A 208 21.74 -17.28 -29.07
CA VAL A 208 20.86 -16.21 -28.61
C VAL A 208 21.34 -15.72 -27.24
N LEU A 209 22.09 -14.62 -27.22
CA LEU A 209 22.52 -13.94 -26.01
C LEU A 209 21.54 -12.80 -25.70
N TYR A 210 20.69 -13.00 -24.70
CA TYR A 210 19.90 -11.92 -24.12
C TYR A 210 20.69 -11.24 -23.01
N GLU A 211 21.11 -10.01 -23.27
CA GLU A 211 21.69 -9.16 -22.24
C GLU A 211 20.62 -8.15 -21.79
N LEU A 212 19.93 -8.48 -20.68
CA LEU A 212 18.92 -7.62 -20.09
C LEU A 212 19.57 -6.71 -19.05
N HIS A 213 19.77 -5.44 -19.40
CA HIS A 213 20.13 -4.40 -18.43
C HIS A 213 18.84 -3.76 -17.91
N SER A 214 18.24 -4.35 -16.88
CA SER A 214 17.14 -3.74 -16.13
C SER A 214 17.52 -3.65 -14.65
N ARG A 215 17.15 -2.53 -14.01
CA ARG A 215 17.25 -2.33 -12.55
C ARG A 215 15.84 -2.29 -11.97
N PRO A 216 15.16 -3.45 -11.84
CA PRO A 216 13.78 -3.51 -11.37
C PRO A 216 13.62 -2.98 -9.94
N GLU A 217 14.68 -3.05 -9.12
CA GLU A 217 14.66 -2.46 -7.77
C GLU A 217 14.57 -0.94 -7.79
N GLN A 218 15.19 -0.27 -8.78
CA GLN A 218 15.12 1.18 -8.90
C GLN A 218 13.73 1.65 -9.35
N GLU A 219 13.08 0.91 -10.25
CA GLU A 219 11.71 1.21 -10.68
C GLU A 219 10.71 1.01 -9.55
N LYS A 220 10.80 -0.11 -8.83
CA LYS A 220 9.99 -0.36 -7.63
C LYS A 220 10.23 0.70 -6.54
N PHE A 221 11.49 1.09 -6.33
CA PHE A 221 11.83 2.17 -5.41
C PHE A 221 11.21 3.50 -5.84
N ASN A 222 11.27 3.84 -7.13
CA ASN A 222 10.67 5.07 -7.66
C ASN A 222 9.13 5.07 -7.54
N GLU A 223 8.47 3.93 -7.76
CA GLU A 223 7.03 3.78 -7.55
C GLU A 223 6.64 3.90 -6.08
N SER A 224 7.37 3.21 -5.19
CA SER A 224 7.17 3.29 -3.75
C SER A 224 7.43 4.69 -3.21
N ALA A 225 8.44 5.40 -3.71
CA ALA A 225 8.72 6.79 -3.35
C ALA A 225 7.57 7.73 -3.73
N LYS A 226 7.00 7.58 -4.93
CA LYS A 226 5.81 8.35 -5.35
C LYS A 226 4.58 8.03 -4.47
N MET A 227 4.39 6.76 -4.13
CA MET A 227 3.31 6.35 -3.23
C MET A 227 3.48 6.93 -1.83
N ALA A 228 4.69 6.93 -1.28
CA ALA A 228 5.00 7.52 0.01
C ALA A 228 4.84 9.06 0.02
N GLU A 229 5.15 9.74 -1.10
CA GLU A 229 4.88 11.18 -1.24
C GLU A 229 3.37 11.47 -1.21
N LEU A 230 2.58 10.66 -1.92
CA LEU A 230 1.12 10.78 -1.92
C LEU A 230 0.53 10.48 -0.53
N GLU A 231 1.04 9.46 0.16
CA GLU A 231 0.65 9.13 1.53
C GLU A 231 0.97 10.27 2.50
N LYS A 232 2.18 10.83 2.42
CA LYS A 232 2.57 11.99 3.24
C LYS A 232 1.64 13.17 2.99
N ARG A 233 1.35 13.50 1.72
CA ARG A 233 0.44 14.59 1.38
C ARG A 233 -0.99 14.31 1.84
N LEU A 234 -1.44 13.05 1.75
CA LEU A 234 -2.75 12.64 2.24
C LEU A 234 -2.83 12.76 3.77
N ALA A 235 -1.79 12.36 4.50
CA ALA A 235 -1.70 12.51 5.94
C ALA A 235 -1.68 13.99 6.37
N GLU A 236 -0.96 14.85 5.65
CA GLU A 236 -1.00 16.30 5.88
C GLU A 236 -2.41 16.87 5.66
N LEU A 237 -3.12 16.41 4.62
CA LEU A 237 -4.51 16.78 4.37
C LEU A 237 -5.46 16.22 5.44
N GLU A 238 -5.24 15.00 5.92
CA GLU A 238 -6.02 14.38 6.98
C GLU A 238 -5.84 15.11 8.31
N ILE A 239 -4.62 15.52 8.65
CA ILE A 239 -4.34 16.35 9.82
C ILE A 239 -5.02 17.72 9.69
N ALA A 240 -4.98 18.33 8.50
CA ALA A 240 -5.59 19.65 8.26
C ALA A 240 -7.12 19.62 8.32
N VAL A 241 -7.75 18.54 7.82
CA VAL A 241 -9.21 18.34 7.87
C VAL A 241 -9.66 17.79 9.23
N GLY A 242 -8.76 17.12 9.94
CA GLY A 242 -8.99 16.47 11.23
C GLY A 242 -9.63 15.09 11.07
N SER A 243 -9.13 14.11 11.81
CA SER A 243 -9.87 12.87 12.05
C SER A 243 -11.09 13.23 12.89
N GLY A 244 -12.30 12.98 12.40
CA GLY A 244 -13.57 13.35 13.07
C GLY A 244 -13.86 12.66 14.41
N SER A 245 -12.83 12.29 15.19
CA SER A 245 -12.97 11.60 16.48
C SER A 245 -13.16 12.53 17.67
N ASP A 246 -12.94 13.84 17.53
CA ASP A 246 -13.33 14.78 18.58
C ASP A 246 -14.84 14.98 18.50
N LYS A 247 -15.55 14.25 19.37
CA LYS A 247 -16.98 14.45 19.64
C LYS A 247 -17.20 15.93 19.89
N GLN A 248 -17.70 16.60 18.86
CA GLN A 248 -17.98 18.02 18.80
C GLN A 248 -18.80 18.41 20.04
N GLY A 249 -18.41 19.49 20.71
CA GLY A 249 -19.10 19.94 21.93
C GLY A 249 -20.60 20.20 21.68
N PRO A 250 -21.44 20.26 22.74
CA PRO A 250 -22.89 20.43 22.62
C PRO A 250 -23.34 21.65 21.79
N LEU A 251 -22.48 22.67 21.66
CA LEU A 251 -22.70 23.89 20.90
C LEU A 251 -22.49 23.75 19.37
N SER A 252 -21.82 22.68 18.93
CA SER A 252 -21.52 22.40 17.52
C SER A 252 -22.57 21.53 16.84
N THR A 253 -23.57 21.05 17.59
CA THR A 253 -24.72 20.27 17.10
C THR A 253 -25.55 21.04 16.07
N GLY A 254 -25.66 22.36 16.21
CA GLY A 254 -26.40 23.23 15.28
C GLY A 254 -25.65 23.60 14.00
N VAL A 255 -24.39 23.17 13.85
CA VAL A 255 -23.52 23.46 12.69
C VAL A 255 -23.29 22.22 11.82
N GLN A 256 -23.85 21.06 12.19
CA GLN A 256 -23.66 19.81 11.45
C GLN A 256 -24.32 19.85 10.07
N GLY A 257 -23.52 20.15 9.05
CA GLY A 257 -23.80 19.77 7.67
C GLY A 257 -23.26 18.37 7.37
N ALA A 258 -23.80 17.71 6.34
CA ALA A 258 -23.35 16.37 5.91
C ALA A 258 -21.90 16.38 5.36
N SER A 259 -21.42 17.55 4.92
CA SER A 259 -20.04 17.79 4.50
C SER A 259 -19.41 18.98 5.24
N LEU A 260 -18.06 19.03 5.29
CA LEU A 260 -17.33 20.19 5.81
C LEU A 260 -17.74 21.49 5.08
N MET A 261 -18.02 21.40 3.78
CA MET A 261 -18.46 22.55 2.99
C MET A 261 -19.82 23.06 3.47
N ASP A 262 -20.78 22.17 3.72
CA ASP A 262 -22.11 22.56 4.24
C ASP A 262 -21.99 23.22 5.63
N THR A 263 -21.07 22.73 6.48
CA THR A 263 -20.82 23.34 7.80
C THR A 263 -20.26 24.75 7.67
N ILE A 264 -19.34 24.97 6.71
CA ILE A 264 -18.73 26.28 6.42
C ILE A 264 -19.76 27.22 5.81
N GLU A 265 -20.59 26.75 4.88
CA GLU A 265 -21.67 27.54 4.27
C GLU A 265 -22.72 27.93 5.31
N LEU A 266 -23.07 27.01 6.22
CA LEU A 266 -23.95 27.29 7.35
C LEU A 266 -23.34 28.31 8.31
N LEU A 267 -22.06 28.17 8.67
CA LEU A 267 -21.32 29.15 9.46
C LEU A 267 -21.28 30.51 8.76
N GLN A 268 -21.04 30.54 7.46
CA GLN A 268 -21.02 31.76 6.65
C GLN A 268 -22.40 32.42 6.61
N ALA A 269 -23.48 31.64 6.46
CA ALA A 269 -24.85 32.13 6.53
C ALA A 269 -25.17 32.71 7.93
N ARG A 270 -24.71 32.07 9.00
CA ARG A 270 -24.87 32.57 10.39
C ARG A 270 -24.04 33.83 10.64
N VAL A 271 -22.82 33.91 10.13
CA VAL A 271 -21.93 35.09 10.24
C VAL A 271 -22.43 36.26 9.40
N SER A 272 -23.01 36.01 8.23
CA SER A 272 -23.63 37.06 7.42
C SER A 272 -24.97 37.55 7.97
N ALA A 273 -25.68 36.70 8.73
CA ALA A 273 -26.87 37.09 9.48
C ALA A 273 -26.56 37.86 10.78
N LEU A 274 -25.29 37.92 11.20
CA LEU A 274 -24.83 38.58 12.44
C LEU A 274 -24.73 40.12 12.33
N ASP A 275 -25.54 40.76 11.50
CA ASP A 275 -25.75 42.21 11.53
C ASP A 275 -26.97 42.53 12.41
N SER A 276 -26.72 43.12 13.58
CA SER A 276 -27.74 43.34 14.63
C SER A 276 -28.97 44.10 14.13
N ALA A 277 -28.80 45.02 13.18
CA ALA A 277 -29.90 45.81 12.64
C ALA A 277 -30.80 45.01 11.68
N THR A 278 -30.23 44.02 10.96
CA THR A 278 -30.99 43.17 10.04
C THR A 278 -31.64 42.00 10.77
N LEU A 279 -31.05 41.51 11.86
CA LEU A 279 -31.61 40.43 12.67
C LEU A 279 -32.98 40.83 13.28
N ASP A 280 -33.08 42.01 13.88
CA ASP A 280 -34.35 42.54 14.44
C ASP A 280 -35.42 42.74 13.36
N GLN A 281 -35.02 43.19 12.17
CA GLN A 281 -35.94 43.36 11.04
C GLN A 281 -36.40 42.02 10.45
N VAL A 282 -35.52 41.02 10.40
CA VAL A 282 -35.81 39.67 9.95
C VAL A 282 -36.71 38.94 10.95
N GLU A 283 -36.49 39.11 12.25
CA GLU A 283 -37.35 38.56 13.32
C GLU A 283 -38.78 39.11 13.22
N ALA A 284 -38.94 40.44 13.09
CA ALA A 284 -40.26 41.06 12.93
C ALA A 284 -41.00 40.58 11.66
N ARG A 285 -40.29 40.36 10.55
CA ARG A 285 -40.86 39.81 9.31
C ARG A 285 -41.19 38.32 9.45
N LEU A 286 -40.35 37.54 10.11
CA LEU A 286 -40.60 36.13 10.41
C LEU A 286 -41.84 35.96 11.29
N GLN A 287 -42.04 36.80 12.30
CA GLN A 287 -43.26 36.81 13.12
C GLN A 287 -44.52 37.00 12.24
N SER A 288 -44.45 37.90 11.26
CA SER A 288 -45.56 38.16 10.33
C SER A 288 -45.80 36.99 9.36
N VAL A 289 -44.73 36.38 8.84
CA VAL A 289 -44.80 35.20 7.98
C VAL A 289 -45.35 33.99 8.75
N LEU A 290 -44.93 33.79 10.00
CA LEU A 290 -45.45 32.75 10.89
C LEU A 290 -46.97 32.92 11.11
N GLY A 291 -47.43 34.15 11.33
CA GLY A 291 -48.86 34.47 11.45
C GLY A 291 -49.65 34.11 10.18
N LYS A 292 -49.12 34.45 9.00
CA LYS A 292 -49.74 34.09 7.71
C LYS A 292 -49.66 32.59 7.42
N MET A 293 -48.57 31.93 7.79
CA MET A 293 -48.39 30.49 7.64
C MET A 293 -49.37 29.71 8.51
N ASN A 294 -49.69 30.20 9.71
CA ASN A 294 -50.75 29.62 10.56
C ASN A 294 -52.15 29.79 9.94
N GLU A 295 -52.44 30.93 9.31
CA GLU A 295 -53.69 31.13 8.55
C GLU A 295 -53.77 30.20 7.34
N ILE A 296 -52.66 30.04 6.60
CA ILE A 296 -52.59 29.11 5.46
C ILE A 296 -52.69 27.66 5.93
N ALA A 297 -52.08 27.28 7.06
CA ALA A 297 -52.19 25.94 7.62
C ALA A 297 -53.65 25.59 8.00
N LYS A 298 -54.40 26.57 8.54
CA LYS A 298 -55.85 26.41 8.78
C LYS A 298 -56.64 26.17 7.49
N HIS A 299 -56.28 26.83 6.40
CA HIS A 299 -56.93 26.65 5.10
C HIS A 299 -56.47 25.39 4.34
N LYS A 300 -55.21 24.99 4.51
CA LYS A 300 -54.58 23.84 3.84
C LYS A 300 -55.02 22.51 4.44
N ALA A 301 -55.26 22.46 5.76
CA ALA A 301 -55.83 21.29 6.45
C ALA A 301 -57.23 20.90 5.93
N ALA A 302 -57.90 21.79 5.18
CA ALA A 302 -59.22 21.53 4.60
C ALA A 302 -59.19 20.97 3.17
N ILE A 303 -58.03 20.88 2.51
CA ILE A 303 -57.94 20.68 1.04
C ILE A 303 -57.04 19.49 0.61
N GLU A 304 -56.10 19.02 1.43
CA GLU A 304 -55.18 17.93 1.03
C GLU A 304 -55.60 16.54 1.54
N ASP A 305 -55.46 15.54 0.66
CA ASP A 305 -55.70 14.11 0.93
C ASP A 305 -54.55 13.54 1.77
N ALA A 306 -54.82 13.28 3.06
CA ALA A 306 -53.82 12.83 4.04
C ALA A 306 -53.03 11.58 3.59
N ASP A 307 -53.64 10.72 2.77
CA ASP A 307 -52.99 9.52 2.23
C ASP A 307 -51.89 9.84 1.21
N THR A 308 -52.04 10.91 0.42
CA THR A 308 -51.01 11.35 -0.52
C THR A 308 -49.82 11.96 0.23
N GLN A 309 -50.09 12.72 1.29
CA GLN A 309 -49.06 13.34 2.12
C GLN A 309 -48.27 12.30 2.91
N ASN A 310 -48.93 11.27 3.45
CA ASN A 310 -48.27 10.14 4.09
C ASN A 310 -47.38 9.36 3.12
N LYS A 311 -47.84 9.11 1.89
CA LYS A 311 -47.03 8.43 0.86
C LYS A 311 -45.81 9.27 0.45
N VAL A 312 -45.98 10.59 0.29
CA VAL A 312 -44.87 11.50 -0.04
C VAL A 312 -43.86 11.58 1.11
N SER A 313 -44.32 11.63 2.36
CA SER A 313 -43.44 11.60 3.53
C SER A 313 -42.65 10.30 3.61
N GLN A 314 -43.31 9.16 3.39
CA GLN A 314 -42.62 7.86 3.35
C GLN A 314 -41.57 7.78 2.24
N LEU A 315 -41.88 8.33 1.05
CA LEU A 315 -40.91 8.40 -0.04
C LEU A 315 -39.72 9.30 0.30
N TYR A 316 -39.97 10.43 0.96
CA TYR A 316 -38.91 11.32 1.43
C TYR A 316 -37.99 10.62 2.44
N ASP A 317 -38.55 9.90 3.42
CA ASP A 317 -37.77 9.15 4.41
C ASP A 317 -36.93 8.04 3.76
N VAL A 318 -37.47 7.36 2.75
CA VAL A 318 -36.72 6.38 1.97
C VAL A 318 -35.58 7.06 1.23
N VAL A 319 -35.84 8.14 0.49
CA VAL A 319 -34.78 8.87 -0.24
C VAL A 319 -33.69 9.35 0.70
N GLN A 320 -34.05 9.90 1.88
CA GLN A 320 -33.08 10.37 2.85
C GLN A 320 -32.20 9.24 3.42
N LYS A 321 -32.78 8.06 3.69
CA LYS A 321 -32.00 6.88 4.13
C LYS A 321 -31.02 6.40 3.06
N TRP A 322 -31.40 6.50 1.78
CA TRP A 322 -30.59 6.02 0.67
C TRP A 322 -29.63 7.07 0.08
N ASP A 323 -29.72 8.34 0.48
CA ASP A 323 -28.88 9.43 -0.05
C ASP A 323 -27.39 9.24 0.31
N ALA A 324 -27.11 8.86 1.56
CA ALA A 324 -25.75 8.51 2.00
C ALA A 324 -25.20 7.26 1.28
N VAL A 325 -26.07 6.32 0.91
CA VAL A 325 -25.67 5.13 0.15
C VAL A 325 -25.43 5.51 -1.32
N SER A 326 -26.27 6.36 -1.90
CA SER A 326 -26.16 6.85 -3.27
C SER A 326 -24.82 7.54 -3.54
N THR A 327 -24.38 8.39 -2.61
CA THR A 327 -23.09 9.09 -2.70
C THR A 327 -21.86 8.18 -2.55
N SER A 328 -22.00 7.02 -1.89
CA SER A 328 -20.91 6.05 -1.72
C SER A 328 -20.84 4.97 -2.80
N ILE A 329 -21.91 4.75 -3.59
CA ILE A 329 -21.92 3.76 -4.69
C ILE A 329 -20.76 3.96 -5.68
N PRO A 330 -20.46 5.16 -6.19
CA PRO A 330 -19.33 5.36 -7.10
C PRO A 330 -17.98 4.96 -6.47
N GLN A 331 -17.79 5.23 -5.17
CA GLN A 331 -16.57 4.86 -4.46
C GLN A 331 -16.45 3.34 -4.28
N VAL A 332 -17.56 2.66 -4.00
CA VAL A 332 -17.61 1.18 -3.92
C VAL A 332 -17.28 0.56 -5.27
N VAL A 333 -17.81 1.12 -6.37
CA VAL A 333 -17.49 0.66 -7.73
C VAL A 333 -16.02 0.90 -8.06
N GLN A 334 -15.46 2.05 -7.71
CA GLN A 334 -14.03 2.34 -7.91
C GLN A 334 -13.14 1.35 -7.14
N ARG A 335 -13.49 1.02 -5.89
CA ARG A 335 -12.83 -0.04 -5.10
C ARG A 335 -12.94 -1.40 -5.76
N LEU A 336 -14.11 -1.77 -6.29
CA LEU A 336 -14.31 -3.03 -7.01
C LEU A 336 -13.42 -3.10 -8.26
N VAL A 337 -13.26 -2.01 -8.99
CA VAL A 337 -12.36 -1.94 -10.16
C VAL A 337 -10.91 -2.06 -9.73
N ALA A 338 -10.48 -1.34 -8.69
CA ALA A 338 -9.12 -1.43 -8.16
C ALA A 338 -8.77 -2.83 -7.64
N VAL A 339 -9.75 -3.53 -7.04
CA VAL A 339 -9.58 -4.88 -6.47
C VAL A 339 -9.89 -5.98 -7.51
N LYS A 340 -10.27 -5.63 -8.74
CA LYS A 340 -10.65 -6.59 -9.78
C LYS A 340 -9.55 -7.63 -10.04
N GLU A 341 -8.31 -7.18 -10.24
CA GLU A 341 -7.19 -8.08 -10.53
C GLU A 341 -6.92 -9.05 -9.38
N LEU A 342 -7.04 -8.57 -8.14
CA LEU A 342 -6.90 -9.41 -6.95
C LEU A 342 -8.03 -10.45 -6.86
N HIS A 343 -9.28 -10.07 -7.13
CA HIS A 343 -10.40 -11.02 -7.19
C HIS A 343 -10.23 -12.06 -8.31
N GLU A 344 -9.72 -11.65 -9.47
CA GLU A 344 -9.44 -12.57 -10.58
C GLU A 344 -8.34 -13.57 -10.23
N GLN A 345 -7.26 -13.11 -9.59
CA GLN A 345 -6.21 -13.98 -9.07
C GLN A 345 -6.73 -14.95 -7.99
N ALA A 346 -7.58 -14.48 -7.08
CA ALA A 346 -8.20 -15.34 -6.07
C ALA A 346 -9.09 -16.43 -6.69
N MET A 347 -9.82 -16.10 -7.75
CA MET A 347 -10.62 -17.07 -8.51
C MET A 347 -9.73 -18.11 -9.19
N GLN A 348 -8.66 -17.68 -9.86
CA GLN A 348 -7.68 -18.58 -10.48
C GLN A 348 -7.00 -19.48 -9.44
N PHE A 349 -6.69 -18.95 -8.26
CA PHE A 349 -6.13 -19.73 -7.16
C PHE A 349 -7.09 -20.82 -6.69
N GLY A 350 -8.38 -20.51 -6.55
CA GLY A 350 -9.40 -21.51 -6.23
C GLY A 350 -9.47 -22.65 -7.25
N GLN A 351 -9.40 -22.33 -8.55
CA GLN A 351 -9.36 -23.34 -9.61
C GLN A 351 -8.06 -24.14 -9.62
N LEU A 352 -6.92 -23.51 -9.38
CA LEU A 352 -5.64 -24.19 -9.29
C LEU A 352 -5.64 -25.17 -8.10
N LEU A 353 -6.24 -24.78 -6.98
CA LEU A 353 -6.33 -25.61 -5.78
C LEU A 353 -7.20 -26.86 -6.02
N THR A 354 -8.35 -26.72 -6.70
CA THR A 354 -9.19 -27.88 -7.05
C THR A 354 -8.51 -28.79 -8.07
N HIS A 355 -7.79 -28.22 -9.03
CA HIS A 355 -6.97 -28.99 -9.97
C HIS A 355 -5.85 -29.74 -9.24
N LEU A 356 -5.17 -29.08 -8.30
CA LEU A 356 -4.12 -29.70 -7.48
C LEU A 356 -4.68 -30.87 -6.67
N ASP A 357 -5.81 -30.69 -5.97
CA ASP A 357 -6.47 -31.77 -5.23
C ASP A 357 -6.82 -32.95 -6.14
N THR A 358 -7.38 -32.69 -7.32
CA THR A 358 -7.70 -33.72 -8.32
C THR A 358 -6.44 -34.48 -8.76
N THR A 359 -5.35 -33.76 -9.08
CA THR A 359 -4.08 -34.40 -9.45
C THR A 359 -3.47 -35.21 -8.31
N GLN A 360 -3.58 -34.73 -7.07
CA GLN A 360 -3.10 -35.42 -5.88
C GLN A 360 -3.89 -36.72 -5.64
N GLN A 361 -5.21 -36.70 -5.82
CA GLN A 361 -6.04 -37.91 -5.76
C GLN A 361 -5.65 -38.91 -6.86
N MET A 362 -5.39 -38.44 -8.08
CA MET A 362 -4.94 -39.30 -9.19
C MET A 362 -3.57 -39.94 -8.90
N ILE A 363 -2.60 -39.18 -8.39
CA ILE A 363 -1.28 -39.69 -8.00
C ILE A 363 -1.40 -40.71 -6.87
N ASN A 364 -2.27 -40.46 -5.88
CA ASN A 364 -2.51 -41.39 -4.78
C ASN A 364 -3.10 -42.72 -5.29
N ASN A 365 -4.04 -42.66 -6.22
CA ASN A 365 -4.57 -43.88 -6.87
C ASN A 365 -3.49 -44.61 -7.66
N SER A 366 -2.68 -43.91 -8.46
CA SER A 366 -1.56 -44.53 -9.19
C SER A 366 -0.51 -45.16 -8.25
N LEU A 367 -0.24 -44.54 -7.09
CA LEU A 367 0.63 -45.12 -6.06
C LEU A 367 0.04 -46.40 -5.47
N LYS A 368 -1.28 -46.45 -5.24
CA LYS A 368 -1.96 -47.68 -4.81
C LYS A 368 -1.85 -48.77 -5.87
N ASP A 369 -2.05 -48.44 -7.14
CA ASP A 369 -1.93 -49.38 -8.26
C ASP A 369 -0.49 -49.91 -8.42
N ASN A 370 0.52 -49.05 -8.25
CA ASN A 370 1.92 -49.48 -8.26
C ASN A 370 2.25 -50.40 -7.08
N ASN A 371 1.67 -50.15 -5.90
CA ASN A 371 1.84 -51.00 -4.73
C ASN A 371 1.20 -52.38 -4.93
N THR A 372 -0.01 -52.45 -5.50
CA THR A 372 -0.65 -53.73 -5.83
C THR A 372 0.16 -54.49 -6.89
N LEU A 373 0.68 -53.80 -7.91
CA LEU A 373 1.53 -54.40 -8.93
C LEU A 373 2.84 -54.96 -8.34
N LEU A 374 3.51 -54.21 -7.45
CA LEU A 374 4.69 -54.67 -6.73
C LEU A 374 4.40 -55.91 -5.89
N THR A 375 3.25 -55.93 -5.19
CA THR A 375 2.81 -57.09 -4.40
C THR A 375 2.58 -58.30 -5.31
N GLN A 376 1.99 -58.11 -6.49
CA GLN A 376 1.80 -59.16 -7.49
C GLN A 376 3.12 -59.66 -8.08
N VAL A 377 4.08 -58.77 -8.37
CA VAL A 377 5.42 -59.14 -8.83
C VAL A 377 6.17 -59.93 -7.75
N GLN A 378 6.07 -59.53 -6.48
CA GLN A 378 6.66 -60.25 -5.37
C GLN A 378 6.06 -61.66 -5.23
N GLN A 379 4.74 -61.77 -5.36
CA GLN A 379 4.04 -63.05 -5.32
C GLN A 379 4.43 -63.96 -6.49
N THR A 380 4.44 -63.44 -7.72
CA THR A 380 4.84 -64.19 -8.91
C THR A 380 6.32 -64.58 -8.89
N MET A 381 7.21 -63.74 -8.36
CA MET A 381 8.61 -64.12 -8.13
C MET A 381 8.73 -65.26 -7.13
N LYS A 382 7.95 -65.24 -6.05
CA LYS A 382 7.93 -66.32 -5.05
C LYS A 382 7.43 -67.63 -5.66
N GLU A 383 6.35 -67.59 -6.44
CA GLU A 383 5.82 -68.75 -7.16
C GLU A 383 6.82 -69.29 -8.19
N ASN A 384 7.46 -68.41 -8.97
CA ASN A 384 8.50 -68.80 -9.93
C ASN A 384 9.72 -69.42 -9.25
N LEU A 385 10.16 -68.90 -8.09
CA LEU A 385 11.25 -69.50 -7.33
C LEU A 385 10.92 -70.91 -6.86
N VAL A 386 9.71 -71.13 -6.34
CA VAL A 386 9.24 -72.47 -5.95
C VAL A 386 9.21 -73.40 -7.16
N ALA A 387 8.67 -72.95 -8.30
CA ALA A 387 8.65 -73.75 -9.53
C ALA A 387 10.06 -74.09 -10.04
N ILE A 388 11.01 -73.16 -9.95
CA ILE A 388 12.42 -73.40 -10.30
C ILE A 388 13.03 -74.44 -9.35
N GLU A 389 12.79 -74.33 -8.05
CA GLU A 389 13.26 -75.29 -7.04
C GLU A 389 12.72 -76.70 -7.29
N GLU A 390 11.42 -76.82 -7.59
CA GLU A 390 10.78 -78.09 -7.97
C GLU A 390 11.38 -78.67 -9.26
N ASN A 391 11.61 -77.82 -10.27
CA ASN A 391 12.24 -78.23 -11.53
C ASN A 391 13.67 -78.74 -11.30
N PHE A 392 14.47 -78.05 -10.48
CA PHE A 392 15.81 -78.51 -10.12
C PHE A 392 15.78 -79.83 -9.37
N ALA A 393 14.85 -80.01 -8.42
CA ALA A 393 14.68 -81.27 -7.70
C ALA A 393 14.31 -82.42 -8.65
N ALA A 394 13.43 -82.18 -9.62
CA ALA A 394 13.06 -83.17 -10.64
C ALA A 394 14.24 -83.53 -11.57
N LEU A 395 15.05 -82.53 -11.95
CA LEU A 395 16.27 -82.72 -12.74
C LEU A 395 17.32 -83.55 -11.99
N ASP A 396 17.55 -83.25 -10.70
CA ASP A 396 18.46 -84.00 -9.84
C ASP A 396 17.99 -85.46 -9.66
N GLN A 397 16.69 -85.68 -9.47
CA GLN A 397 16.12 -87.04 -9.46
C GLN A 397 16.34 -87.79 -10.78
N ARG A 398 16.18 -87.13 -11.94
CA ARG A 398 16.48 -87.73 -13.25
C ARG A 398 17.97 -88.03 -13.41
N MET A 399 18.85 -87.12 -13.01
CA MET A 399 20.29 -87.32 -13.10
C MET A 399 20.73 -88.51 -12.22
N LYS A 400 20.16 -88.64 -11.01
CA LYS A 400 20.38 -89.82 -10.15
C LYS A 400 19.91 -91.12 -10.77
N LYS A 401 18.76 -91.12 -11.48
CA LYS A 401 18.27 -92.31 -12.22
C LYS A 401 19.14 -92.69 -13.41
N LEU A 402 19.87 -91.75 -14.02
CA LEU A 402 20.84 -91.97 -15.10
C LEU A 402 22.22 -92.40 -14.59
N SER A 403 22.54 -92.13 -13.32
CA SER A 403 23.81 -92.52 -12.68
C SER A 403 23.83 -93.95 -12.11
N LYS A 404 22.72 -94.69 -12.27
CA LYS A 404 22.61 -96.14 -12.06
C LYS A 404 22.50 -96.80 -13.42
#